data_AF-A0A1F3VXN1-F1
#
_entry.id   AF-A0A1F3VXN1-F1
#
_cell.length_a   1.000
_cell.length_b   1.000
_cell.length_c   1.000
_cell.angle_alpha   90.00
_cell.angle_beta   90.00
_cell.angle_gamma   90.00
#
_symmetry.space_group_name_H-M   'P 1'
#
loop_
_entity.id
_entity.type
_entity.pdbx_description
1 polymer ?
#
loop_
_entity_poly.entity_id
_entity_poly.type
_entity_poly.pdbx_seq_one_letter_code
_entity_poly.pdbx_strand_id
1 'polypeptide(L)'
;MKKSLFLIAALASLVLTSCGGDPNEEAANALCECFKVDEAASEAIMQAMDDPEKFDELTAADDAKKKKCTDEWLATYKIKKGDINFRLKLQEIDKGVYEDAVEMGVIE
;
A
#
# COMPACT_ATOMS: atom_id res chain seq x y z
N MET A 1 10.51 -36.40 -21.30
CA MET A 1 9.27 -35.83 -20.72
C MET A 1 9.51 -34.34 -20.49
N LYS A 2 8.49 -33.53 -20.78
CA LYS A 2 8.58 -32.09 -21.04
C LYS A 2 9.01 -31.29 -19.80
N LYS A 3 9.86 -30.30 -20.07
CA LYS A 3 10.41 -29.30 -19.15
C LYS A 3 9.25 -28.48 -18.57
N SER A 4 9.05 -28.48 -17.24
CA SER A 4 8.21 -27.48 -16.60
C SER A 4 9.09 -26.29 -16.25
N LEU A 5 8.91 -25.22 -17.01
CA LEU A 5 9.61 -23.97 -16.90
C LEU A 5 9.29 -23.31 -15.55
N PHE A 6 10.36 -22.88 -14.87
CA PHE A 6 10.32 -21.78 -13.93
C PHE A 6 9.64 -20.58 -14.59
N LEU A 7 8.49 -20.18 -14.08
CA LEU A 7 7.89 -18.86 -14.34
C LEU A 7 7.88 -18.09 -13.03
N ILE A 8 9.06 -17.64 -12.63
CA ILE A 8 9.21 -16.46 -11.79
C ILE A 8 8.92 -15.29 -12.73
N ALA A 9 7.65 -14.92 -12.85
CA ALA A 9 7.27 -13.70 -13.54
C ALA A 9 7.62 -12.53 -12.60
N ALA A 10 8.84 -12.03 -12.79
CA ALA A 10 9.26 -10.74 -12.30
C ALA A 10 8.29 -9.66 -12.83
N LEU A 11 7.38 -9.19 -11.99
CA LEU A 11 6.73 -7.90 -12.16
C LEU A 11 7.64 -6.82 -11.55
N ALA A 12 8.86 -6.75 -12.07
CA ALA A 12 9.79 -5.65 -11.87
C ALA A 12 10.24 -5.18 -13.25
N SER A 13 9.30 -4.65 -14.01
CA SER A 13 9.55 -4.09 -15.36
C SER A 13 8.48 -3.07 -15.69
N LEU A 14 8.48 -1.96 -14.96
CA LEU A 14 7.93 -0.70 -15.43
C LEU A 14 8.84 0.46 -14.99
N VAL A 15 10.12 0.35 -15.34
CA VAL A 15 10.92 1.55 -15.59
C VAL A 15 10.60 2.00 -17.00
N LEU A 16 9.50 2.75 -17.16
CA LEU A 16 9.27 3.59 -18.33
C LEU A 16 9.66 5.02 -17.94
N THR A 17 10.86 5.41 -18.35
CA THR A 17 11.31 6.80 -18.37
C THR A 17 10.32 7.68 -19.14
N SER A 18 9.47 8.44 -18.44
CA SER A 18 8.86 9.71 -18.91
C SER A 18 7.80 10.20 -17.93
N CYS A 19 8.22 10.83 -16.84
CA CYS A 19 7.56 12.01 -16.27
C CYS A 19 8.60 12.67 -15.37
N GLY A 20 8.95 13.93 -15.62
CA GLY A 20 9.61 14.76 -14.60
C GLY A 20 8.61 15.11 -13.49
N GLY A 21 7.95 14.08 -12.94
CA GLY A 21 7.01 14.19 -11.84
C GLY A 21 7.77 14.20 -10.51
N ASP A 22 7.20 14.86 -9.52
CA ASP A 22 7.78 14.87 -8.18
C ASP A 22 7.88 13.42 -7.68
N PRO A 23 9.07 12.91 -7.32
CA PRO A 23 9.22 11.54 -6.81
C PRO A 23 8.35 11.28 -5.57
N ASN A 24 7.98 12.33 -4.82
CA ASN A 24 7.04 12.20 -3.71
C ASN A 24 5.60 11.95 -4.17
N GLU A 25 5.21 12.47 -5.32
CA GLU A 25 3.88 12.27 -5.89
C GLU A 25 3.72 10.85 -6.42
N GLU A 26 4.73 10.32 -7.13
CA GLU A 26 4.74 8.92 -7.56
C GLU A 26 4.69 7.97 -6.36
N ALA A 27 5.55 8.21 -5.36
CA ALA A 27 5.59 7.43 -4.14
C ALA A 27 4.25 7.51 -3.38
N ALA A 28 3.61 8.68 -3.31
CA ALA A 28 2.36 8.87 -2.58
C ALA A 28 1.18 8.16 -3.27
N ASN A 29 1.12 8.23 -4.60
CA ASN A 29 0.12 7.49 -5.37
C ASN A 29 0.30 5.97 -5.20
N ALA A 30 1.54 5.48 -5.28
CA ALA A 30 1.82 4.06 -5.06
C ALA A 30 1.49 3.60 -3.62
N LEU A 31 1.67 4.46 -2.61
CA LEU A 31 1.24 4.14 -1.25
C LEU A 31 -0.29 4.13 -1.14
N CYS A 32 -1.00 5.06 -1.81
CA CYS A 32 -2.46 5.03 -1.87
C CYS A 32 -2.98 3.73 -2.47
N GLU A 33 -2.33 3.22 -3.52
CA GLU A 33 -2.69 1.93 -4.08
C GLU A 33 -2.60 0.81 -3.04
N CYS A 34 -1.60 0.79 -2.14
CA CYS A 34 -1.47 -0.20 -1.07
C CYS A 34 -2.58 -0.16 -0.01
N PHE A 35 -3.16 1.01 0.26
CA PHE A 35 -4.21 1.16 1.28
C PHE A 35 -5.62 1.07 0.69
N LYS A 36 -5.76 1.32 -0.61
CA LYS A 36 -7.02 1.19 -1.36
C LYS A 36 -7.18 -0.16 -2.07
N VAL A 37 -6.28 -1.13 -1.82
CA VAL A 37 -6.22 -2.41 -2.55
C VAL A 37 -7.55 -3.16 -2.57
N ASP A 38 -8.46 -2.94 -1.62
CA ASP A 38 -9.59 -3.84 -1.47
C ASP A 38 -10.83 -3.13 -0.89
N GLU A 39 -11.53 -2.36 -1.73
CA GLU A 39 -12.86 -1.83 -1.39
C GLU A 39 -13.81 -2.93 -0.90
N ALA A 40 -13.67 -4.16 -1.44
CA ALA A 40 -14.45 -5.30 -0.99
C ALA A 40 -14.04 -5.80 0.41
N ALA A 41 -12.76 -5.71 0.79
CA ALA A 41 -12.34 -5.97 2.18
C ALA A 41 -12.91 -4.92 3.13
N SER A 42 -12.88 -3.63 2.76
CA SER A 42 -13.49 -2.56 3.56
C SER A 42 -14.99 -2.77 3.74
N GLU A 43 -15.70 -3.13 2.67
CA GLU A 43 -17.12 -3.46 2.74
C GLU A 43 -17.38 -4.69 3.63
N ALA A 44 -16.57 -5.74 3.51
CA ALA A 44 -16.67 -6.92 4.35
C ALA A 44 -16.42 -6.63 5.84
N ILE A 45 -15.45 -5.76 6.16
CA ILE A 45 -15.17 -5.30 7.52
C ILE A 45 -16.37 -4.52 8.06
N MET A 46 -16.92 -3.58 7.29
CA MET A 46 -18.12 -2.82 7.68
C MET A 46 -19.33 -3.73 7.92
N GLN A 47 -19.52 -4.76 7.09
CA GLN A 47 -20.59 -5.74 7.26
C GLN A 47 -20.38 -6.66 8.47
N ALA A 48 -19.15 -6.79 8.96
CA ALA A 48 -18.79 -7.64 10.10
C ALA A 48 -18.81 -6.90 11.45
N MET A 49 -19.14 -5.60 11.50
CA MET A 49 -19.08 -4.79 12.73
C MET A 49 -19.89 -5.36 13.90
N ASP A 50 -20.96 -6.12 13.62
CA ASP A 50 -21.81 -6.76 14.64
C ASP A 50 -21.30 -8.16 15.07
N ASP A 51 -20.27 -8.69 14.42
CA ASP A 51 -19.62 -9.98 14.69
C ASP A 51 -18.13 -9.75 15.02
N PRO A 52 -17.77 -9.61 16.31
CA PRO A 52 -16.42 -9.23 16.72
C PRO A 52 -15.33 -10.20 16.23
N GLU A 53 -15.60 -11.51 16.23
CA GLU A 53 -14.61 -12.50 15.80
C GLU A 53 -14.32 -12.34 14.30
N LYS A 54 -15.37 -12.14 13.50
CA LYS A 54 -15.23 -11.93 12.05
C LYS A 54 -14.64 -10.56 11.71
N PHE A 55 -14.99 -9.52 12.48
CA PHE A 55 -14.42 -8.19 12.35
C PHE A 55 -12.90 -8.21 12.56
N ASP A 56 -12.44 -8.85 13.64
CA ASP A 56 -11.02 -8.98 13.97
C ASP A 56 -10.27 -9.80 12.92
N GLU A 57 -10.84 -10.91 12.45
CA GLU A 57 -10.24 -11.74 11.39
C GLU A 57 -10.05 -10.96 10.08
N LEU A 58 -11.09 -10.25 9.63
CA LEU A 58 -11.04 -9.49 8.38
C LEU A 58 -10.09 -8.30 8.47
N THR A 59 -10.08 -7.61 9.61
CA THR A 59 -9.16 -6.48 9.86
C THR A 59 -7.72 -6.96 9.89
N ALA A 60 -7.42 -8.05 10.60
CA ALA A 60 -6.06 -8.61 10.63
C ALA A 60 -5.58 -9.07 9.24
N ALA A 61 -6.48 -9.63 8.43
CA ALA A 61 -6.16 -10.01 7.05
C ALA A 61 -5.88 -8.81 6.15
N ASP A 62 -6.65 -7.73 6.29
CA ASP A 62 -6.45 -6.47 5.57
C ASP A 62 -5.14 -5.80 5.97
N ASP A 63 -4.87 -5.68 7.27
CA ASP A 63 -3.63 -5.13 7.81
C ASP A 63 -2.40 -5.91 7.33
N ALA A 64 -2.48 -7.24 7.28
CA ALA A 64 -1.38 -8.08 6.77
C ALA A 64 -1.12 -7.84 5.27
N LYS A 65 -2.17 -7.64 4.47
CA LYS A 65 -2.04 -7.29 3.04
C LYS A 65 -1.41 -5.91 2.87
N LYS A 66 -1.95 -4.89 3.58
CA LYS A 66 -1.42 -3.52 3.59
C LYS A 66 0.05 -3.52 3.97
N LYS A 67 0.40 -4.15 5.09
CA LYS A 67 1.79 -4.27 5.56
C LYS A 67 2.71 -4.86 4.50
N LYS A 68 2.31 -5.97 3.87
CA LYS A 68 3.12 -6.59 2.81
C LYS A 68 3.36 -5.63 1.65
N CYS A 69 2.31 -4.96 1.18
CA CYS A 69 2.43 -3.97 0.10
C CYS A 69 3.35 -2.82 0.52
N THR A 70 3.22 -2.32 1.74
CA THR A 70 4.04 -1.23 2.24
C THR A 70 5.50 -1.61 2.43
N ASP A 71 5.81 -2.84 2.85
CA ASP A 71 7.19 -3.34 2.93
C ASP A 71 7.85 -3.34 1.53
N GLU A 72 7.12 -3.73 0.49
CA GLU A 72 7.56 -3.68 -0.92
C GLU A 72 7.71 -2.23 -1.43
N TRP A 73 6.80 -1.36 -1.04
CA TRP A 73 6.84 0.07 -1.33
C TRP A 73 8.08 0.75 -0.71
N LEU A 74 8.37 0.47 0.58
CA LEU A 74 9.53 1.00 1.28
C LEU A 74 10.85 0.58 0.61
N ALA A 75 10.93 -0.67 0.14
CA ALA A 75 12.09 -1.18 -0.59
C ALA A 75 12.32 -0.46 -1.93
N THR A 76 11.22 -0.02 -2.57
CA THR A 76 11.23 0.63 -3.89
C THR A 76 11.57 2.10 -3.80
N TYR A 77 10.80 2.87 -3.03
CA TYR A 77 10.87 4.34 -3.05
C TYR A 77 11.87 4.92 -2.05
N LYS A 78 12.25 4.16 -1.01
CA LYS A 78 13.24 4.57 0.01
C LYS A 78 12.95 5.94 0.64
N ILE A 79 11.67 6.30 0.74
CA ILE A 79 11.22 7.51 1.43
C ILE A 79 11.61 7.41 2.90
N LYS A 80 12.17 8.48 3.45
CA LYS A 80 12.48 8.53 4.88
C LYS A 80 11.18 8.71 5.66
N LYS A 81 11.06 8.02 6.80
CA LYS A 81 9.86 8.04 7.65
C LYS A 81 9.32 9.44 7.98
N GLY A 82 10.21 10.42 8.14
CA GLY A 82 9.88 11.82 8.41
C GLY A 82 10.04 12.79 7.22
N ASP A 83 9.94 12.31 5.98
CA ASP A 83 10.00 13.19 4.81
C ASP A 83 8.75 14.07 4.72
N ILE A 84 8.94 15.38 4.96
CA ILE A 84 7.84 16.35 5.00
C ILE A 84 7.19 16.54 3.63
N ASN A 85 7.96 16.49 2.54
CA ASN A 85 7.42 16.72 1.20
C ASN A 85 6.53 15.55 0.80
N PHE A 86 6.98 14.33 1.09
CA PHE A 86 6.16 13.13 0.93
C PHE A 86 4.85 13.22 1.73
N ARG A 87 4.95 13.57 3.02
CA ARG A 87 3.78 13.66 3.90
C ARG A 87 2.76 14.67 3.41
N LEU A 88 3.20 15.87 3.04
CA LEU A 88 2.31 16.91 2.52
C LEU A 88 1.64 16.45 1.22
N LYS A 89 2.40 15.81 0.33
CA LYS A 89 1.86 15.28 -0.93
C LYS A 89 0.85 14.15 -0.69
N LEU A 90 1.13 13.24 0.23
CA LEU A 90 0.20 12.16 0.59
C LEU A 90 -1.08 12.72 1.21
N GLN A 91 -0.98 13.69 2.13
CA GLN A 91 -2.15 14.36 2.71
C GLN A 91 -3.00 15.09 1.67
N GLU A 92 -2.35 15.71 0.66
CA GLU A 92 -3.03 16.39 -0.45
C GLU A 92 -3.81 15.39 -1.33
N ILE A 93 -3.23 14.22 -1.59
CA ILE A 93 -3.83 13.18 -2.44
C ILE A 93 -4.94 12.45 -1.69
N ASP A 94 -4.66 11.96 -0.48
CA ASP A 94 -5.60 11.20 0.32
C ASP A 94 -5.30 11.29 1.82
N LYS A 95 -6.15 12.01 2.56
CA LYS A 95 -6.01 12.19 4.01
C LYS A 95 -6.26 10.89 4.79
N GLY A 96 -7.13 10.01 4.31
CA GLY A 96 -7.40 8.73 4.97
C GLY A 96 -6.20 7.80 4.91
N VAL A 97 -5.60 7.67 3.72
CA VAL A 97 -4.35 6.91 3.56
C VAL A 97 -3.21 7.49 4.41
N TYR A 98 -3.13 8.82 4.52
CA TYR A 98 -2.15 9.44 5.41
C TYR A 98 -2.35 9.01 6.87
N GLU A 99 -3.59 9.03 7.37
CA GLU A 99 -3.91 8.65 8.75
C GLU A 99 -3.62 7.16 8.99
N ASP A 100 -4.04 6.27 8.09
CA ASP A 100 -3.76 4.84 8.17
C ASP A 100 -2.24 4.55 8.13
N ALA A 101 -1.49 5.25 7.27
CA ALA A 101 -0.04 5.07 7.17
C ALA A 101 0.71 5.55 8.43
N VAL A 102 0.19 6.57 9.13
CA VAL A 102 0.71 6.99 10.45
C VAL A 102 0.36 5.93 11.51
N GLU A 103 -0.87 5.43 11.53
CA GLU A 103 -1.34 4.42 12.49
C GLU A 103 -0.54 3.12 12.37
N MET A 104 -0.27 2.69 11.14
CA MET A 104 0.59 1.53 10.85
C MET A 104 2.09 1.80 11.07
N GLY A 105 2.47 3.03 11.41
CA GLY A 105 3.86 3.42 11.68
C GLY A 105 4.76 3.36 10.45
N VAL A 106 4.19 3.53 9.25
CA VAL A 106 4.92 3.61 7.97
C VAL A 106 5.61 4.96 7.83
N ILE A 107 4.95 6.03 8.30
CA ILE A 107 5.41 7.41 8.29
C ILE A 107 5.20 8.07 9.67
N GLU A 108 5.87 9.20 9.92
CA GLU A 108 5.83 10.01 11.17
C GLU A 108 5.71 11.50 10.89
#